data_AF-A0A957L0X6-F1
#
_entry.id   AF-A0A957L0X6-F1
#
_cell.length_a   1.000
_cell.length_b   1.000
_cell.length_c   1.000
_cell.angle_alpha   90.00
_cell.angle_beta   90.00
_cell.angle_gamma   90.00
#
_symmetry.space_group_name_H-M   'P 1'
#
loop_
_entity.id
_entity.type
_entity.pdbx_description
1 polymer ?
#
loop_
_entity_poly.entity_id
_entity_poly.type
_entity_poly.pdbx_seq_one_letter_code
_entity_poly.pdbx_strand_id
1 'polypeptide(L)'
;MDGSQPIGHERCPECGQQLPVLAEYTTWCDQCNWNLQPNAPAAPAGLFATLYLQLGQRFSQALYAEVAAQSDLRPRLTTGKVAAFALASLIHLASLLLVAAGALILWLEWPHLFAFILAGLFFLLAWGGRPRIPSVPPDVLPREKFPQLYQLIDSISTTIGGRPIDGVALVPSYNAAYTQAGWRRRRYILLGYPLFYVLAPQEKVAILAHELAHGVNGDPLRGLFVGSAVNSLAYWATALRPTRIWQVTPGMPLAIFSAIFMVPVNWAMRALAGLLRLIAQGLLTLVFRDSQRAEYLADSLAAQVAGSAAMLSGLEKLYLLESVRTAVQQHVLGNAKSDMFAAIKSRIASVPARELERLRRVNLAEFARLDITHPPTPHRVSLLRQNPILQPQMVLSAAADANLMAELAQQAPTIQRRMADQFMSSIYQGIY
;
A
#
# COMPACT_ATOMS: atom_id res chain seq x y z
N MET A 1 31.31 14.37 -3.20
CA MET A 1 31.86 13.48 -4.24
C MET A 1 30.69 13.06 -5.11
N ASP A 2 30.81 13.14 -6.43
CA ASP A 2 29.77 12.66 -7.32
C ASP A 2 29.68 11.14 -7.16
N GLY A 3 28.57 10.65 -6.60
CA GLY A 3 28.34 9.23 -6.34
C GLY A 3 28.30 8.36 -7.60
N SER A 4 28.39 8.98 -8.79
CA SER A 4 28.48 8.31 -10.08
C SER A 4 29.86 7.70 -10.35
N GLN A 5 30.92 8.15 -9.67
CA GLN A 5 32.28 7.67 -9.94
C GLN A 5 32.62 6.44 -9.08
N PRO A 6 33.14 5.37 -9.70
CA PRO A 6 33.56 4.19 -8.97
C PRO A 6 34.75 4.50 -8.05
N ILE A 7 34.64 4.12 -6.78
CA ILE A 7 35.73 4.21 -5.79
C ILE A 7 36.72 3.04 -5.91
N GLY A 8 36.37 2.03 -6.71
CA GLY A 8 37.17 0.83 -6.92
C GLY A 8 36.49 -0.14 -7.88
N HIS A 9 37.12 -1.29 -8.10
CA HIS A 9 36.54 -2.40 -8.86
C HIS A 9 36.74 -3.71 -8.10
N GLU A 10 35.73 -4.58 -8.17
CA GLU A 10 35.75 -5.93 -7.60
C GLU A 10 35.45 -6.95 -8.70
N ARG A 11 35.80 -8.23 -8.51
CA ARG A 11 35.39 -9.29 -9.43
C ARG A 11 34.12 -9.96 -8.91
N CYS A 12 33.15 -10.14 -9.79
CA CYS A 12 31.95 -10.90 -9.49
C CYS A 12 32.34 -12.33 -9.09
N PRO A 13 31.89 -12.84 -7.93
CA PRO A 13 32.24 -14.18 -7.48
C PRO A 13 31.58 -15.30 -8.31
N GLU A 14 30.49 -15.02 -9.03
CA GLU A 14 29.78 -16.03 -9.84
C GLU A 14 30.30 -16.13 -11.27
N CYS A 15 30.53 -15.01 -11.95
CA CYS A 15 30.91 -15.00 -13.37
C CYS A 15 32.28 -14.37 -13.67
N GLY A 16 32.99 -13.87 -12.65
CA GLY A 16 34.33 -13.27 -12.82
C GLY A 16 34.36 -11.88 -13.45
N GLN A 17 33.20 -11.33 -13.86
CA GLN A 17 33.08 -10.01 -14.45
C GLN A 17 33.60 -8.90 -13.50
N GLN A 18 34.33 -7.92 -14.02
CA GLN A 18 34.78 -6.77 -13.25
C GLN A 18 33.60 -5.81 -12.98
N LEU A 19 33.36 -5.50 -11.70
CA LEU A 19 32.24 -4.71 -11.20
C LEU A 19 32.76 -3.38 -10.66
N PRO A 20 32.18 -2.23 -11.06
CA PRO A 20 32.46 -0.95 -10.42
C PRO A 20 31.84 -0.92 -9.01
N VAL A 21 32.61 -0.47 -8.02
CA VAL A 21 32.15 -0.24 -6.64
C VAL A 21 31.76 1.23 -6.51
N LEU A 22 30.48 1.49 -6.24
CA LEU A 22 29.97 2.84 -5.99
C LEU A 22 29.79 3.02 -4.49
N ALA A 23 30.33 4.11 -3.94
CA ALA A 23 30.17 4.43 -2.52
C ALA A 23 28.69 4.55 -2.16
N GLU A 24 28.29 3.98 -1.02
CA GLU A 24 26.91 3.99 -0.50
C GLU A 24 25.86 3.20 -1.29
N TYR A 25 26.23 2.50 -2.36
CA TYR A 25 25.32 1.67 -3.16
C TYR A 25 25.75 0.21 -3.18
N THR A 26 24.79 -0.67 -3.46
CA THR A 26 25.06 -2.10 -3.55
C THR A 26 25.93 -2.41 -4.77
N THR A 27 27.09 -3.04 -4.57
CA THR A 27 27.86 -3.65 -5.66
C THR A 27 27.13 -4.90 -6.16
N TRP A 28 26.75 -4.91 -7.44
CA TRP A 28 26.00 -6.00 -8.07
C TRP A 28 26.51 -6.29 -9.48
N CYS A 29 26.22 -7.47 -10.03
CA CYS A 29 26.64 -7.87 -11.37
C CYS A 29 25.51 -7.72 -12.40
N ASP A 30 25.73 -6.91 -13.44
CA ASP A 30 24.80 -6.69 -14.54
C ASP A 30 24.78 -7.81 -15.60
N GLN A 31 25.69 -8.77 -15.52
CA GLN A 31 25.68 -9.95 -16.39
C GLN A 31 24.90 -11.12 -15.79
N CYS A 32 25.18 -11.51 -14.54
CA CYS A 32 24.55 -12.67 -13.90
C CYS A 32 23.51 -12.32 -12.82
N ASN A 33 23.29 -11.03 -12.53
CA ASN A 33 22.43 -10.53 -11.44
C ASN A 33 22.89 -10.92 -10.02
N TRP A 34 24.16 -11.30 -9.85
CA TRP A 34 24.74 -11.49 -8.51
C TRP A 34 24.56 -10.24 -7.65
N ASN A 35 24.16 -10.45 -6.39
CA ASN A 35 23.91 -9.41 -5.39
C ASN A 35 22.90 -8.32 -5.81
N LEU A 36 21.96 -8.66 -6.72
CA LEU A 36 20.94 -7.73 -7.19
C LEU A 36 20.04 -7.21 -6.04
N GLN A 37 19.69 -8.09 -5.09
CA GLN A 37 18.91 -7.77 -3.90
C GLN A 37 19.54 -8.48 -2.67
N PRO A 38 20.52 -7.86 -1.99
CA PRO A 38 21.28 -8.51 -0.90
C PRO A 38 20.38 -9.00 0.24
N ASN A 39 19.36 -8.21 0.56
CA ASN A 39 18.39 -8.50 1.62
C ASN A 39 17.11 -9.13 1.06
N ALA A 40 17.19 -9.90 -0.02
CA ALA A 40 16.02 -10.59 -0.56
C ALA A 40 15.44 -11.52 0.53
N PRO A 41 14.13 -11.42 0.82
CA PRO A 41 13.47 -12.41 1.65
C PRO A 41 13.77 -13.83 1.17
N ALA A 42 13.96 -14.73 2.14
CA ALA A 42 14.24 -16.14 1.88
C ALA A 42 13.24 -16.71 0.86
N ALA A 43 13.73 -17.62 0.02
CA ALA A 43 12.87 -18.34 -0.90
C ALA A 43 11.67 -18.95 -0.15
N PRO A 44 10.47 -18.97 -0.76
CA PRO A 44 9.29 -19.58 -0.18
C PRO A 44 9.60 -20.97 0.38
N ALA A 45 9.39 -21.16 1.69
CA ALA A 45 9.59 -22.46 2.32
C ALA A 45 8.36 -23.36 2.08
N GLY A 46 8.55 -24.47 1.36
CA GLY A 46 7.57 -25.55 1.20
C GLY A 46 6.78 -25.54 -0.11
N LEU A 47 6.24 -26.71 -0.47
CA LEU A 47 5.55 -26.96 -1.74
C LEU A 47 4.35 -26.03 -1.98
N PHE A 48 3.56 -25.75 -0.94
CA PHE A 48 2.40 -24.86 -1.04
C PHE A 48 2.79 -23.42 -1.35
N ALA A 49 3.87 -22.90 -0.74
CA ALA A 49 4.34 -21.55 -0.98
C ALA A 49 4.85 -21.40 -2.42
N THR A 50 5.59 -22.40 -2.91
CA THR A 50 6.03 -22.44 -4.31
C THR A 50 4.85 -22.51 -5.28
N LEU A 51 3.89 -23.39 -5.04
CA LEU A 51 2.69 -23.53 -5.88
C LEU A 51 1.87 -22.22 -5.90
N TYR A 52 1.69 -21.58 -4.74
CA TYR A 52 0.97 -20.32 -4.61
C TYR A 52 1.62 -19.20 -5.44
N LEU A 53 2.96 -19.08 -5.39
CA LEU A 53 3.69 -18.09 -6.20
C LEU A 53 3.58 -18.38 -7.69
N GLN A 54 3.69 -19.64 -8.11
CA GLN A 54 3.52 -20.04 -9.51
C GLN A 54 2.11 -19.73 -10.03
N LEU A 55 1.08 -20.01 -9.23
CA LEU A 55 -0.30 -19.64 -9.55
C LEU A 55 -0.45 -18.13 -9.66
N GLY A 56 0.11 -17.38 -8.71
CA GLY A 56 0.11 -15.92 -8.74
C GLY A 56 0.74 -15.33 -10.00
N GLN A 57 1.90 -15.84 -10.41
CA GLN A 57 2.57 -15.45 -11.65
C GLN A 57 1.70 -15.74 -12.88
N ARG A 58 1.12 -16.94 -12.98
CA ARG A 58 0.21 -17.30 -14.08
C ARG A 58 -1.02 -16.39 -14.13
N PHE A 59 -1.63 -16.10 -12.98
CA PHE A 59 -2.78 -15.19 -12.91
C PHE A 59 -2.41 -13.77 -13.33
N SER A 60 -1.27 -13.25 -12.86
CA SER A 60 -0.77 -11.93 -13.24
C SER A 60 -0.46 -11.84 -14.74
N GLN A 61 0.21 -12.85 -15.31
CA GLN A 61 0.50 -12.92 -16.75
C GLN A 61 -0.76 -13.01 -17.59
N ALA A 62 -1.72 -13.86 -17.19
CA ALA A 62 -3.00 -13.98 -17.88
C ALA A 62 -3.81 -12.68 -17.83
N LEU A 63 -3.77 -11.97 -16.70
CA LEU A 63 -4.39 -10.66 -16.59
C LEU A 63 -3.70 -9.62 -17.46
N TYR A 64 -2.36 -9.59 -17.45
CA TYR A 64 -1.57 -8.70 -18.30
C TYR A 64 -1.90 -8.91 -19.78
N ALA A 65 -1.90 -10.16 -20.25
CA ALA A 65 -2.24 -10.49 -21.63
C ALA A 65 -3.66 -10.04 -22.01
N GLU A 66 -4.61 -10.19 -21.08
CA GLU A 66 -5.98 -9.71 -21.28
C GLU A 66 -6.06 -8.18 -21.38
N VAL A 67 -5.43 -7.47 -20.45
CA VAL A 67 -5.42 -5.99 -20.40
C VAL A 67 -4.70 -5.41 -21.60
N ALA A 68 -3.58 -6.02 -22.03
CA ALA A 68 -2.83 -5.59 -23.21
C ALA A 68 -3.60 -5.79 -24.51
N ALA A 69 -4.52 -6.77 -24.57
CA ALA A 69 -5.36 -7.03 -25.73
C ALA A 69 -6.65 -6.20 -25.77
N GLN A 70 -7.05 -5.56 -24.66
CA GLN A 70 -8.30 -4.79 -24.56
C GLN A 70 -8.05 -3.30 -24.75
N SER A 71 -8.93 -2.65 -25.52
CA SER A 71 -8.93 -1.19 -25.69
C SER A 71 -9.68 -0.45 -24.58
N ASP A 72 -10.51 -1.16 -23.80
CA ASP A 72 -11.33 -0.58 -22.74
C ASP A 72 -11.09 -1.31 -21.41
N LEU A 73 -10.56 -0.57 -20.44
CA LEU A 73 -10.23 -1.07 -19.10
C LEU A 73 -11.29 -0.70 -18.06
N ARG A 74 -12.45 -0.17 -18.50
CA ARG A 74 -13.50 0.29 -17.58
C ARG A 74 -14.02 -0.83 -16.67
N PRO A 75 -14.50 -0.48 -15.46
CA PRO A 75 -14.95 -1.46 -14.49
C PRO A 75 -16.18 -2.21 -15.03
N ARG A 76 -16.13 -3.54 -15.00
CA ARG A 76 -17.25 -4.42 -15.32
C ARG A 76 -17.66 -5.27 -14.12
N LEU A 77 -18.89 -5.78 -14.16
CA LEU A 77 -19.34 -6.82 -13.25
C LEU A 77 -18.72 -8.15 -13.68
N THR A 78 -17.94 -8.75 -12.80
CA THR A 78 -17.31 -10.05 -12.99
C THR A 78 -17.97 -11.07 -12.07
N THR A 79 -17.91 -12.35 -12.41
CA THR A 79 -18.35 -13.43 -11.51
C THR A 79 -17.59 -13.39 -10.18
N GLY A 80 -16.30 -13.03 -10.21
CA GLY A 80 -15.47 -12.79 -9.03
C GLY A 80 -16.03 -11.69 -8.12
N LYS A 81 -16.42 -10.53 -8.69
CA LYS A 81 -17.11 -9.47 -7.92
C LYS A 81 -18.42 -9.97 -7.34
N VAL A 82 -19.28 -10.62 -8.13
CA VAL A 82 -20.56 -11.14 -7.62
C VAL A 82 -20.35 -12.11 -6.45
N ALA A 83 -19.42 -13.05 -6.60
CA ALA A 83 -19.06 -14.00 -5.54
C ALA A 83 -18.47 -13.29 -4.31
N ALA A 84 -17.65 -12.26 -4.50
CA ALA A 84 -17.09 -11.47 -3.41
C ALA A 84 -18.17 -10.69 -2.64
N PHE A 85 -19.12 -10.09 -3.34
CA PHE A 85 -20.25 -9.41 -2.71
C PHE A 85 -21.20 -10.39 -2.00
N ALA A 86 -21.42 -11.58 -2.57
CA ALA A 86 -22.18 -12.63 -1.90
C ALA A 86 -21.48 -13.10 -0.61
N LEU A 87 -20.18 -13.39 -0.67
CA LEU A 87 -19.39 -13.77 0.51
C LEU A 87 -19.32 -12.65 1.56
N ALA A 88 -19.13 -11.40 1.13
CA ALA A 88 -19.18 -10.24 2.02
C ALA A 88 -20.55 -10.12 2.71
N SER A 89 -21.64 -10.40 1.99
CA SER A 89 -23.00 -10.40 2.56
C SER A 89 -23.16 -11.47 3.64
N LEU A 90 -22.62 -12.67 3.42
CA LEU A 90 -22.62 -13.75 4.43
C LEU A 90 -21.82 -13.37 5.69
N ILE A 91 -20.71 -12.66 5.53
CA ILE A 91 -19.88 -12.18 6.66
C ILE A 91 -20.61 -11.10 7.46
N HIS A 92 -21.27 -10.17 6.79
CA HIS A 92 -22.10 -9.15 7.45
C HIS A 92 -23.31 -9.78 8.14
N LEU A 93 -23.94 -10.78 7.52
CA LEU A 93 -24.99 -11.57 8.16
C LEU A 93 -24.49 -12.30 9.41
N ALA A 94 -23.30 -12.92 9.36
CA ALA A 94 -22.69 -13.54 10.54
C ALA A 94 -22.47 -12.54 11.67
N SER A 95 -22.07 -11.30 11.35
CA SER A 95 -21.95 -10.21 12.34
C SER A 95 -23.28 -9.89 13.02
N LEU A 96 -24.38 -9.84 12.25
CA LEU A 96 -25.73 -9.61 12.79
C LEU A 96 -26.21 -10.80 13.63
N LEU A 97 -25.92 -12.03 13.21
CA LEU A 97 -26.28 -13.23 13.94
C LEU A 97 -25.55 -13.33 15.29
N LEU A 98 -24.31 -12.84 15.40
CA LEU A 98 -23.63 -12.73 16.70
C LEU A 98 -24.40 -11.83 17.67
N VAL A 99 -24.89 -10.67 17.20
CA VAL A 99 -25.70 -9.75 18.02
C VAL A 99 -27.03 -10.41 18.42
N ALA A 100 -27.73 -11.02 17.45
CA ALA A 100 -29.00 -11.69 17.71
C ALA A 100 -28.85 -12.86 18.69
N ALA A 101 -27.80 -13.66 18.55
CA ALA A 101 -27.52 -14.77 19.47
C ALA A 101 -27.18 -14.27 20.88
N GLY A 102 -26.40 -13.18 21.01
CA GLY A 102 -26.13 -12.57 22.31
C GLY A 102 -27.40 -12.07 22.99
N ALA A 103 -28.30 -11.43 22.24
CA ALA A 103 -29.59 -10.98 22.75
C ALA A 103 -30.52 -12.15 23.14
N LEU A 104 -30.55 -13.22 22.32
CA LEU A 104 -31.37 -14.41 22.60
C LEU A 104 -30.90 -15.13 23.86
N ILE A 105 -29.58 -15.27 24.07
CA ILE A 105 -29.00 -15.86 25.28
C ILE A 105 -29.44 -15.07 26.52
N LEU A 106 -29.37 -13.73 26.46
CA LEU A 106 -29.84 -12.90 27.57
C LEU A 106 -31.34 -13.04 27.80
N TRP A 107 -32.15 -13.17 26.75
CA TRP A 107 -33.60 -13.30 26.91
C TRP A 107 -34.02 -14.63 27.55
N LEU A 108 -33.37 -15.74 27.15
CA LEU A 108 -33.73 -17.08 27.62
C LEU A 108 -33.16 -17.42 29.00
N GLU A 109 -31.95 -16.96 29.30
CA GLU A 109 -31.14 -17.45 30.43
C GLU A 109 -30.92 -16.38 31.51
N TRP A 110 -31.65 -15.27 31.47
CA TRP A 110 -31.53 -14.25 32.52
C TRP A 110 -32.05 -14.76 33.87
N PRO A 111 -31.33 -14.55 35.00
CA PRO A 111 -30.12 -13.74 35.19
C PRO A 111 -28.79 -14.53 35.32
N HIS A 112 -28.63 -15.67 34.65
CA HIS A 112 -27.44 -16.52 34.82
C HIS A 112 -26.12 -15.82 34.42
N LEU A 113 -25.14 -15.80 35.34
CA LEU A 113 -23.85 -15.14 35.14
C LEU A 113 -23.09 -15.65 33.90
N PHE A 114 -23.08 -16.96 33.67
CA PHE A 114 -22.39 -17.55 32.52
C PHE A 114 -23.04 -17.18 31.18
N ALA A 115 -24.37 -17.07 31.14
CA ALA A 115 -25.10 -16.57 29.97
C ALA A 115 -24.75 -15.11 29.68
N PHE A 116 -24.64 -14.28 30.73
CA PHE A 116 -24.20 -12.89 30.61
C PHE A 116 -22.78 -12.78 30.03
N ILE A 117 -21.83 -13.59 30.51
CA ILE A 117 -20.45 -13.61 29.99
C ILE A 117 -20.44 -14.03 28.51
N LEU A 118 -21.17 -15.09 28.15
CA LEU A 118 -21.21 -15.60 26.78
C LEU A 118 -21.85 -14.58 25.81
N ALA A 119 -22.98 -13.97 26.20
CA ALA A 119 -23.60 -12.89 25.44
C ALA A 119 -22.65 -11.69 25.27
N GLY A 120 -21.94 -11.32 26.34
CA GLY A 120 -20.91 -10.29 26.30
C GLY A 120 -19.82 -10.59 25.28
N LEU A 121 -19.33 -11.83 25.19
CA LEU A 121 -18.34 -12.25 24.18
C LEU A 121 -18.89 -12.10 22.76
N PHE A 122 -20.15 -12.47 22.51
CA PHE A 122 -20.76 -12.30 21.20
C PHE A 122 -20.90 -10.82 20.81
N PHE A 123 -21.30 -9.96 21.74
CA PHE A 123 -21.32 -8.52 21.51
C PHE A 123 -19.93 -7.93 21.28
N LEU A 124 -18.91 -8.39 22.01
CA LEU A 124 -17.53 -7.94 21.80
C LEU A 124 -17.00 -8.33 20.43
N LEU A 125 -17.26 -9.56 19.96
CA LEU A 125 -16.87 -10.01 18.63
C LEU A 125 -17.61 -9.23 17.53
N ALA A 126 -18.92 -9.03 17.67
CA ALA A 126 -19.71 -8.25 16.73
C ALA A 126 -19.27 -6.77 16.70
N TRP A 127 -19.08 -6.16 17.88
CA TRP A 127 -18.60 -4.79 18.01
C TRP A 127 -17.21 -4.64 17.41
N GLY A 128 -16.26 -5.49 17.77
CA GLY A 128 -14.89 -5.38 17.29
C GLY A 128 -14.74 -5.61 15.79
N GLY A 129 -15.56 -6.50 15.22
CA GLY A 129 -15.66 -6.77 13.77
C GLY A 129 -16.55 -5.82 12.99
N ARG A 130 -17.19 -4.82 13.61
CA ARG A 130 -18.08 -3.88 12.92
C ARG A 130 -17.37 -3.13 11.79
N PRO A 131 -18.09 -2.72 10.72
CA PRO A 131 -17.54 -1.83 9.70
C PRO A 131 -16.97 -0.55 10.32
N ARG A 132 -15.68 -0.31 10.09
CA ARG A 132 -15.00 0.91 10.56
C ARG A 132 -15.05 1.95 9.47
N ILE A 133 -15.70 3.07 9.77
CA ILE A 133 -15.68 4.25 8.90
C ILE A 133 -14.32 4.91 9.07
N PRO A 134 -13.51 5.07 8.00
CA PRO A 134 -12.24 5.76 8.09
C PRO A 134 -12.43 7.19 8.62
N SER A 135 -11.57 7.61 9.54
CA SER A 135 -11.56 8.97 10.06
C SER A 135 -11.10 9.94 8.97
N VAL A 136 -11.65 11.15 8.99
CA VAL A 136 -11.17 12.26 8.13
C VAL A 136 -9.68 12.47 8.45
N PRO A 137 -8.82 12.64 7.42
CA PRO A 137 -7.41 12.95 7.65
C PRO A 137 -7.25 14.17 8.58
N PRO A 138 -6.30 14.15 9.53
CA PRO A 138 -5.98 15.35 10.28
C PRO A 138 -5.38 16.39 9.32
N ASP A 139 -5.50 17.68 9.68
CA ASP A 139 -4.86 18.80 8.98
C ASP A 139 -5.22 18.92 7.49
N VAL A 140 -6.51 18.75 7.14
CA VAL A 140 -6.99 19.03 5.79
C VAL A 140 -6.73 20.49 5.44
N LEU A 141 -6.01 20.71 4.34
CA LEU A 141 -5.65 22.03 3.84
C LEU A 141 -6.90 22.80 3.41
N PRO A 142 -7.13 24.02 3.91
CA PRO A 142 -8.28 24.83 3.50
C PRO A 142 -8.12 25.29 2.04
N ARG A 143 -9.19 25.12 1.24
CA ARG A 143 -9.18 25.43 -0.20
C ARG A 143 -8.79 26.87 -0.49
N GLU A 144 -9.18 27.80 0.39
CA GLU A 144 -8.95 29.23 0.25
C GLU A 144 -7.46 29.60 0.41
N LYS A 145 -6.69 28.80 1.16
CA LYS A 145 -5.25 29.04 1.36
C LYS A 145 -4.38 28.25 0.38
N PHE A 146 -4.95 27.24 -0.28
CA PHE A 146 -4.25 26.39 -1.24
C PHE A 146 -4.93 26.36 -2.63
N PRO A 147 -5.31 27.51 -3.21
CA PRO A 147 -6.06 27.56 -4.46
C PRO A 147 -5.35 26.89 -5.64
N GLN A 148 -4.03 26.98 -5.76
CA GLN A 148 -3.27 26.40 -6.88
C GLN A 148 -3.32 24.87 -6.83
N LEU A 149 -3.13 24.27 -5.65
CA LEU A 149 -3.24 22.84 -5.43
C LEU A 149 -4.62 22.31 -5.82
N TYR A 150 -5.67 22.95 -5.29
CA TYR A 150 -7.03 22.49 -5.55
C TYR A 150 -7.46 22.74 -7.00
N GLN A 151 -7.02 23.83 -7.64
CA GLN A 151 -7.27 24.07 -9.06
C GLN A 151 -6.64 22.96 -9.92
N LEU A 152 -5.39 22.57 -9.63
CA LEU A 152 -4.74 21.47 -10.35
C LEU A 152 -5.52 20.17 -10.17
N ILE A 153 -5.86 19.81 -8.93
CA ILE A 153 -6.57 18.57 -8.63
C ILE A 153 -7.98 18.54 -9.24
N ASP A 154 -8.74 19.63 -9.13
CA ASP A 154 -10.09 19.72 -9.70
C ASP A 154 -10.04 19.65 -11.23
N SER A 155 -9.02 20.25 -11.85
CA SER A 155 -8.78 20.14 -13.30
C SER A 155 -8.50 18.70 -13.71
N ILE A 156 -7.58 18.01 -13.02
CA ILE A 156 -7.29 16.59 -13.27
C ILE A 156 -8.54 15.73 -13.06
N SER A 157 -9.27 15.96 -11.96
CA SER A 157 -10.50 15.24 -11.64
C SER A 157 -11.55 15.39 -12.73
N THR A 158 -11.71 16.60 -13.27
CA THR A 158 -12.62 16.86 -14.40
C THR A 158 -12.17 16.11 -15.66
N THR A 159 -10.88 16.15 -15.98
CA THR A 159 -10.30 15.48 -17.16
C THR A 159 -10.52 13.97 -17.14
N ILE A 160 -10.37 13.32 -15.98
CA ILE A 160 -10.60 11.87 -15.84
C ILE A 160 -12.09 11.48 -15.68
N GLY A 161 -13.01 12.45 -15.69
CA GLY A 161 -14.44 12.19 -15.43
C GLY A 161 -14.76 11.83 -13.97
N GLY A 162 -13.89 12.23 -13.05
CA GLY A 162 -14.05 12.05 -11.61
C GLY A 162 -14.91 13.13 -10.96
N ARG A 163 -15.17 12.95 -9.68
CA ARG A 163 -15.88 13.96 -8.86
C ARG A 163 -14.87 14.78 -8.05
N PRO A 164 -15.12 16.09 -7.79
CA PRO A 164 -14.19 16.95 -7.05
C PRO A 164 -13.83 16.42 -5.68
N ILE A 165 -12.57 16.53 -5.25
CA ILE A 165 -12.18 16.07 -3.91
C ILE A 165 -12.74 16.98 -2.82
N ASP A 166 -12.96 16.42 -1.62
CA ASP A 166 -13.42 17.17 -0.46
C ASP A 166 -12.27 17.76 0.36
N GLY A 167 -11.04 17.26 0.20
CA GLY A 167 -9.87 17.84 0.84
C GLY A 167 -8.51 17.19 0.50
N VAL A 168 -7.42 17.88 0.81
CA VAL A 168 -6.05 17.36 0.72
C VAL A 168 -5.37 17.47 2.08
N ALA A 169 -4.64 16.45 2.50
CA ALA A 169 -3.77 16.51 3.68
C ALA A 169 -2.34 16.22 3.26
N LEU A 170 -1.39 17.07 3.69
CA LEU A 170 0.03 16.83 3.48
C LEU A 170 0.57 15.88 4.55
N VAL A 171 1.29 14.85 4.12
CA VAL A 171 1.83 13.81 5.00
C VAL A 171 3.35 13.67 4.82
N PRO A 172 4.08 13.23 5.86
CA PRO A 172 5.54 13.03 5.81
C PRO A 172 5.97 11.79 5.02
N SER A 173 5.05 10.88 4.68
CA SER A 173 5.37 9.67 3.92
C SER A 173 5.77 10.02 2.48
N TYR A 174 6.75 9.29 1.94
CA TYR A 174 7.11 9.35 0.52
C TYR A 174 6.13 8.49 -0.31
N ASN A 175 4.88 8.94 -0.39
CA ASN A 175 3.80 8.29 -1.15
C ASN A 175 2.66 9.30 -1.43
N ALA A 176 1.73 8.96 -2.30
CA ALA A 176 0.43 9.63 -2.39
C ALA A 176 -0.69 8.57 -2.26
N ALA A 177 -1.86 8.97 -1.78
CA ALA A 177 -2.99 8.06 -1.66
C ALA A 177 -4.33 8.77 -1.81
N TYR A 178 -5.22 8.23 -2.64
CA TYR A 178 -6.64 8.55 -2.60
C TYR A 178 -7.39 7.73 -1.54
N THR A 179 -8.21 8.40 -0.72
CA THR A 179 -9.02 7.77 0.31
C THR A 179 -10.42 8.36 0.41
N GLN A 180 -11.34 7.60 1.02
CA GLN A 180 -12.68 8.07 1.36
C GLN A 180 -12.90 7.93 2.86
N ALA A 181 -13.34 9.02 3.49
CA ALA A 181 -13.46 9.10 4.93
C ALA A 181 -14.75 9.78 5.40
N GLY A 182 -15.11 9.50 6.65
CA GLY A 182 -16.34 9.95 7.28
C GLY A 182 -17.59 9.23 6.76
N TRP A 183 -18.69 9.42 7.48
CA TRP A 183 -19.97 8.75 7.18
C TRP A 183 -20.54 9.14 5.80
N ARG A 184 -20.24 10.35 5.32
CA ARG A 184 -20.60 10.82 3.96
C ARG A 184 -19.66 10.32 2.86
N ARG A 185 -18.63 9.54 3.20
CA ARG A 185 -17.59 9.07 2.26
C ARG A 185 -17.00 10.20 1.43
N ARG A 186 -16.60 11.27 2.12
CA ARG A 186 -15.88 12.40 1.51
C ARG A 186 -14.52 11.94 0.99
N ARG A 187 -14.05 12.53 -0.10
CA ARG A 187 -12.90 12.10 -0.90
C ARG A 187 -11.69 12.94 -0.56
N TYR A 188 -10.59 12.30 -0.20
CA TYR A 188 -9.39 12.99 0.24
C TYR A 188 -8.17 12.47 -0.51
N ILE A 189 -7.20 13.36 -0.72
CA ILE A 189 -5.84 12.98 -1.13
C ILE A 189 -4.92 13.14 0.08
N LEU A 190 -4.23 12.06 0.45
CA LEU A 190 -3.06 12.11 1.30
C LEU A 190 -1.86 12.33 0.39
N LEU A 191 -1.27 13.52 0.43
CA LEU A 191 -0.18 13.89 -0.46
C LEU A 191 1.12 13.92 0.33
N GLY A 192 2.00 12.97 0.05
CA GLY A 192 3.36 12.95 0.57
C GLY A 192 4.16 14.12 0.06
N TYR A 193 4.39 15.12 0.91
CA TYR A 193 5.17 16.29 0.53
C TYR A 193 6.59 15.93 0.04
N PRO A 194 7.37 15.01 0.65
CA PRO A 194 8.70 14.69 0.13
C PRO A 194 8.66 14.01 -1.24
N LEU A 195 7.63 13.23 -1.55
CA LEU A 195 7.41 12.69 -2.90
C LEU A 195 7.08 13.82 -3.85
N PHE A 196 6.06 14.61 -3.54
CA PHE A 196 5.59 15.67 -4.43
C PHE A 196 6.67 16.72 -4.73
N TYR A 197 7.55 17.01 -3.77
CA TYR A 197 8.65 17.97 -3.90
C TYR A 197 9.70 17.56 -4.95
N VAL A 198 9.93 16.25 -5.13
CA VAL A 198 10.98 15.72 -6.03
C VAL A 198 10.46 15.43 -7.44
N LEU A 199 9.14 15.45 -7.62
CA LEU A 199 8.49 15.25 -8.91
C LEU A 199 8.68 16.48 -9.81
N ALA A 200 9.02 16.23 -11.06
CA ALA A 200 8.95 17.22 -12.13
C ALA A 200 7.48 17.64 -12.35
N PRO A 201 7.22 18.81 -12.96
CA PRO A 201 5.86 19.34 -13.10
C PRO A 201 4.87 18.31 -13.68
N GLN A 202 5.25 17.64 -14.76
CA GLN A 202 4.36 16.69 -15.41
C GLN A 202 4.21 15.37 -14.64
N GLU A 203 5.22 14.96 -13.86
CA GLU A 203 5.13 13.79 -12.99
C GLU A 203 4.16 14.04 -11.82
N LYS A 204 4.07 15.28 -11.32
CA LYS A 204 3.04 15.66 -10.34
C LYS A 204 1.64 15.44 -10.89
N VAL A 205 1.40 15.85 -12.14
CA VAL A 205 0.13 15.59 -12.84
C VAL A 205 -0.11 14.08 -12.96
N ALA A 206 0.90 13.31 -13.35
CA ALA A 206 0.78 11.86 -13.52
C ALA A 206 0.41 11.14 -12.21
N ILE A 207 1.12 11.42 -11.12
CA ILE A 207 0.86 10.79 -9.81
C ILE A 207 -0.51 11.23 -9.26
N LEU A 208 -0.87 12.52 -9.35
CA LEU A 208 -2.19 12.97 -8.93
C LEU A 208 -3.31 12.34 -9.77
N ALA A 209 -3.14 12.23 -11.09
CA ALA A 209 -4.10 11.58 -11.97
C ALA A 209 -4.27 10.08 -11.66
N HIS A 210 -3.17 9.38 -11.34
CA HIS A 210 -3.21 7.99 -10.88
C HIS A 210 -4.03 7.85 -9.59
N GLU A 211 -3.75 8.69 -8.59
CA GLU A 211 -4.50 8.63 -7.33
C GLU A 211 -5.99 8.96 -7.52
N LEU A 212 -6.29 10.02 -8.29
CA LEU A 212 -7.67 10.42 -8.56
C LEU A 212 -8.44 9.37 -9.38
N ALA A 213 -7.74 8.59 -10.21
CA ALA A 213 -8.35 7.49 -10.97
C ALA A 213 -8.95 6.41 -10.06
N HIS A 214 -8.46 6.24 -8.83
CA HIS A 214 -9.10 5.37 -7.83
C HIS A 214 -10.51 5.83 -7.43
N GLY A 215 -10.88 7.08 -7.72
CA GLY A 215 -12.25 7.57 -7.56
C GLY A 215 -13.22 7.07 -8.65
N VAL A 216 -12.72 6.57 -9.77
CA VAL A 216 -13.53 6.15 -10.93
C VAL A 216 -13.27 4.70 -11.39
N ASN A 217 -12.20 4.07 -10.90
CA ASN A 217 -11.78 2.73 -11.33
C ASN A 217 -12.58 1.56 -10.73
N GLY A 218 -13.52 1.82 -9.81
CA GLY A 218 -14.42 0.80 -9.27
C GLY A 218 -13.73 -0.36 -8.54
N ASP A 219 -12.59 -0.13 -7.89
CA ASP A 219 -11.88 -1.14 -7.08
C ASP A 219 -12.76 -1.60 -5.89
N PRO A 220 -13.18 -2.88 -5.84
CA PRO A 220 -14.01 -3.39 -4.75
C PRO A 220 -13.31 -3.37 -3.39
N LEU A 221 -11.98 -3.50 -3.32
CA LEU A 221 -11.25 -3.50 -2.04
C LEU A 221 -11.23 -2.11 -1.40
N ARG A 222 -11.21 -1.05 -2.20
CA ARG A 222 -11.37 0.34 -1.74
C ARG A 222 -12.82 0.67 -1.34
N GLY A 223 -13.77 -0.22 -1.63
CA GLY A 223 -15.17 -0.08 -1.23
C GLY A 223 -15.42 -0.49 0.23
N LEU A 224 -16.27 0.26 0.93
CA LEU A 224 -16.61 -0.01 2.33
C LEU A 224 -17.20 -1.41 2.53
N PHE A 225 -18.01 -1.92 1.60
CA PHE A 225 -18.76 -3.18 1.80
C PHE A 225 -17.84 -4.41 1.85
N VAL A 226 -17.03 -4.62 0.81
CA VAL A 226 -16.06 -5.73 0.75
C VAL A 226 -14.90 -5.48 1.72
N GLY A 227 -14.36 -4.25 1.75
CA GLY A 227 -13.26 -3.91 2.65
C GLY A 227 -13.61 -4.09 4.13
N SER A 228 -14.83 -3.75 4.55
CA SER A 228 -15.27 -4.01 5.93
C SER A 228 -15.39 -5.50 6.23
N ALA A 229 -15.88 -6.34 5.30
CA ALA A 229 -15.96 -7.78 5.50
C ALA A 229 -14.56 -8.41 5.69
N VAL A 230 -13.57 -7.99 4.89
CA VAL A 230 -12.16 -8.40 5.08
C VAL A 230 -11.65 -7.98 6.46
N ASN A 231 -11.94 -6.74 6.88
CA ASN A 231 -11.56 -6.24 8.21
C ASN A 231 -12.24 -7.01 9.36
N SER A 232 -13.52 -7.38 9.22
CA SER A 232 -14.25 -8.20 10.18
C SER A 232 -13.59 -9.56 10.36
N LEU A 233 -13.28 -10.25 9.24
CA LEU A 233 -12.60 -11.54 9.26
C LEU A 233 -11.19 -11.44 9.88
N ALA A 234 -10.42 -10.42 9.51
CA ALA A 234 -9.09 -10.19 10.06
C ALA A 234 -9.15 -9.95 11.58
N TYR A 235 -10.14 -9.17 12.03
CA TYR A 235 -10.37 -8.93 13.45
C TYR A 235 -10.75 -10.22 14.19
N TRP A 236 -11.76 -10.97 13.73
CA TRP A 236 -12.18 -12.22 14.36
C TRP A 236 -11.09 -13.28 14.37
N ALA A 237 -10.36 -13.44 13.26
CA ALA A 237 -9.24 -14.35 13.17
C ALA A 237 -8.09 -13.99 14.13
N THR A 238 -7.94 -12.70 14.47
CA THR A 238 -6.95 -12.23 15.44
C THR A 238 -7.47 -12.42 16.86
N ALA A 239 -8.72 -12.05 17.14
CA ALA A 239 -9.36 -12.18 18.44
C ALA A 239 -9.47 -13.63 18.90
N LEU A 240 -9.71 -14.57 17.98
CA LEU A 240 -9.83 -16.01 18.26
C LEU A 240 -8.49 -16.75 18.22
N ARG A 241 -7.37 -16.10 17.91
CA ARG A 241 -6.08 -16.78 17.85
C ARG A 241 -5.52 -16.96 19.27
N PRO A 242 -5.31 -18.20 19.76
CA PRO A 242 -4.63 -18.40 21.04
C PRO A 242 -3.16 -17.95 20.93
N THR A 243 -2.64 -17.36 22.00
CA THR A 243 -1.22 -16.98 22.13
C THR A 243 -0.33 -18.22 22.13
N ARG A 244 -0.74 -19.26 22.86
CA ARG A 244 -0.12 -20.59 22.91
C ARG A 244 -1.22 -21.65 23.05
N ILE A 245 -0.97 -22.84 22.49
CA ILE A 245 -1.88 -23.98 22.67
C ILE A 245 -1.86 -24.46 24.12
N TRP A 246 -0.68 -24.48 24.72
CA TRP A 246 -0.48 -24.73 26.13
C TRP A 246 0.06 -23.46 26.79
N GLN A 247 -0.70 -22.93 27.74
CA GLN A 247 -0.29 -21.83 28.60
C GLN A 247 -0.57 -22.20 30.06
N VAL A 248 0.47 -22.25 30.89
CA VAL A 248 0.34 -22.35 32.34
C VAL A 248 0.41 -20.95 32.91
N THR A 249 -0.64 -20.53 33.63
CA THR A 249 -0.68 -19.22 34.28
C THR A 249 0.00 -19.32 35.65
N PRO A 250 1.15 -18.66 35.88
CA PRO A 250 1.84 -18.71 37.17
C PRO A 250 0.95 -18.15 38.28
N GLY A 251 0.96 -18.78 39.46
CA GLY A 251 0.23 -18.29 40.64
C GLY A 251 -1.25 -18.71 40.74
N MET A 252 -1.78 -19.49 39.79
CA MET A 252 -3.13 -20.04 39.86
C MET A 252 -3.15 -21.46 40.49
N PRO A 253 -3.99 -21.74 41.50
CA PRO A 253 -4.25 -23.10 41.95
C PRO A 253 -4.74 -23.98 40.79
N LEU A 254 -4.26 -25.22 40.70
CA LEU A 254 -4.60 -26.18 39.63
C LEU A 254 -4.26 -25.72 38.20
N ALA A 255 -3.36 -24.74 38.04
CA ALA A 255 -3.01 -24.16 36.72
C ALA A 255 -2.60 -25.19 35.65
N ILE A 256 -2.00 -26.31 36.05
CA ILE A 256 -1.63 -27.39 35.11
C ILE A 256 -2.88 -28.13 34.61
N PHE A 257 -3.81 -28.46 35.50
CA PHE A 257 -5.05 -29.15 35.13
C PHE A 257 -5.95 -28.27 34.26
N SER A 258 -6.09 -26.99 34.60
CA SER A 258 -6.84 -26.03 33.77
C SER A 258 -6.17 -25.81 32.42
N ALA A 259 -4.83 -25.77 32.37
CA ALA A 259 -4.09 -25.69 31.10
C ALA A 259 -4.35 -26.90 30.20
N ILE A 260 -4.31 -28.13 30.75
CA ILE A 260 -4.60 -29.36 29.98
C ILE A 260 -6.05 -29.35 29.48
N PHE A 261 -7.02 -28.98 30.32
CA PHE A 261 -8.43 -28.91 29.94
C PHE A 261 -8.69 -27.87 28.83
N MET A 262 -7.91 -26.79 28.77
CA MET A 262 -8.02 -25.77 27.73
C MET A 262 -7.32 -26.13 26.42
N VAL A 263 -6.49 -27.17 26.36
CA VAL A 263 -5.79 -27.57 25.12
C VAL A 263 -6.76 -27.85 23.96
N PRO A 264 -7.84 -28.66 24.13
CA PRO A 264 -8.81 -28.87 23.06
C PRO A 264 -9.51 -27.58 22.61
N VAL A 265 -9.85 -26.70 23.55
CA VAL A 265 -10.47 -25.40 23.27
C VAL A 265 -9.52 -24.51 22.46
N ASN A 266 -8.25 -24.42 22.85
CA ASN A 266 -7.23 -23.64 22.14
C ASN A 266 -6.99 -24.20 20.72
N TRP A 267 -7.02 -25.53 20.54
CA TRP A 267 -6.96 -26.13 19.22
C TRP A 267 -8.17 -25.79 18.35
N ALA A 268 -9.38 -25.88 18.90
CA ALA A 268 -10.61 -25.50 18.20
C ALA A 268 -10.59 -24.01 17.81
N MET A 269 -10.17 -23.13 18.71
CA MET A 269 -10.00 -21.70 18.45
C MET A 269 -8.96 -21.43 17.37
N ARG A 270 -7.81 -22.12 17.39
CA ARG A 270 -6.79 -22.02 16.33
C ARG A 270 -7.32 -22.49 14.98
N ALA A 271 -8.06 -23.58 14.95
CA ALA A 271 -8.68 -24.09 13.72
C ALA A 271 -9.69 -23.09 13.16
N LEU A 272 -10.56 -22.53 14.02
CA LEU A 272 -11.52 -21.50 13.64
C LEU A 272 -10.83 -20.22 13.13
N ALA A 273 -9.81 -19.74 13.84
CA ALA A 273 -9.00 -18.60 13.39
C ALA A 273 -8.32 -18.89 12.04
N GLY A 274 -7.85 -20.12 11.82
CA GLY A 274 -7.32 -20.58 10.53
C GLY A 274 -8.37 -20.54 9.42
N LEU A 275 -9.57 -21.06 9.68
CA LEU A 275 -10.69 -21.04 8.74
C LEU A 275 -11.08 -19.60 8.36
N LEU A 276 -11.19 -18.70 9.33
CA LEU A 276 -11.51 -17.29 9.07
C LEU A 276 -10.45 -16.61 8.20
N ARG A 277 -9.16 -16.93 8.38
CA ARG A 277 -8.09 -16.46 7.50
C ARG A 277 -8.20 -17.02 6.09
N LEU A 278 -8.54 -18.30 5.95
CA LEU A 278 -8.77 -18.91 4.64
C LEU A 278 -9.94 -18.25 3.91
N ILE A 279 -11.03 -17.94 4.62
CA ILE A 279 -12.16 -17.19 4.05
C ILE A 279 -11.72 -15.78 3.65
N ALA A 280 -10.91 -15.09 4.48
CA ALA A 280 -10.39 -13.76 4.15
C ALA A 280 -9.49 -13.79 2.90
N GLN A 281 -8.60 -14.79 2.80
CA GLN A 281 -7.77 -15.02 1.62
C GLN A 281 -8.61 -15.36 0.38
N GLY A 282 -9.66 -16.17 0.52
CA GLY A 282 -10.61 -16.46 -0.54
C GLY A 282 -11.31 -15.20 -1.03
N LEU A 283 -11.81 -14.36 -0.11
CA LEU A 283 -12.43 -13.08 -0.44
C LEU A 283 -11.46 -12.14 -1.15
N LEU A 284 -10.23 -12.00 -0.66
CA LEU A 284 -9.17 -11.23 -1.31
C LEU A 284 -8.88 -11.77 -2.72
N THR A 285 -8.77 -13.08 -2.88
CA THR A 285 -8.50 -13.73 -4.17
C THR A 285 -9.61 -13.46 -5.20
N LEU A 286 -10.88 -13.43 -4.76
CA LEU A 286 -12.02 -13.16 -5.64
C LEU A 286 -12.00 -11.75 -6.24
N VAL A 287 -11.46 -10.77 -5.51
CA VAL A 287 -11.40 -9.36 -5.93
C VAL A 287 -10.03 -8.93 -6.45
N PHE A 288 -8.99 -9.71 -6.18
CA PHE A 288 -7.60 -9.41 -6.50
C PHE A 288 -7.41 -9.04 -7.97
N ARG A 289 -8.00 -9.83 -8.88
CA ARG A 289 -7.93 -9.59 -10.32
C ARG A 289 -8.53 -8.24 -10.70
N ASP A 290 -9.64 -7.85 -10.07
CA ASP A 290 -10.30 -6.59 -10.35
C ASP A 290 -9.58 -5.40 -9.72
N SER A 291 -8.96 -5.56 -8.54
CA SER A 291 -8.07 -4.54 -7.97
C SER A 291 -6.83 -4.33 -8.85
N GLN A 292 -6.22 -5.40 -9.37
CA GLN A 292 -5.10 -5.27 -10.32
C GLN A 292 -5.52 -4.59 -11.64
N ARG A 293 -6.70 -4.88 -12.19
CA ARG A 293 -7.24 -4.14 -13.35
C ARG A 293 -7.41 -2.66 -13.04
N ALA A 294 -7.85 -2.34 -11.83
CA ALA A 294 -8.09 -0.98 -11.39
C ALA A 294 -6.79 -0.14 -11.36
N GLU A 295 -5.64 -0.77 -11.13
CA GLU A 295 -4.31 -0.16 -11.20
C GLU A 295 -3.86 0.08 -12.65
N TYR A 296 -4.06 -0.88 -13.56
CA TYR A 296 -3.80 -0.67 -14.99
C TYR A 296 -4.67 0.44 -15.58
N LEU A 297 -5.95 0.49 -15.18
CA LEU A 297 -6.85 1.57 -15.57
C LEU A 297 -6.36 2.92 -15.00
N ALA A 298 -5.91 2.95 -13.74
CA ALA A 298 -5.36 4.16 -13.14
C ALA A 298 -4.11 4.66 -13.88
N ASP A 299 -3.20 3.77 -14.26
CA ASP A 299 -2.03 4.11 -15.07
C ASP A 299 -2.39 4.61 -16.47
N SER A 300 -3.34 3.95 -17.12
CA SER A 300 -3.83 4.37 -18.44
C SER A 300 -4.46 5.76 -18.38
N LEU A 301 -5.31 6.04 -17.38
CA LEU A 301 -5.91 7.36 -17.20
C LEU A 301 -4.85 8.41 -16.85
N ALA A 302 -3.90 8.08 -15.98
CA ALA A 302 -2.79 8.96 -15.65
C ALA A 302 -1.92 9.28 -16.88
N ALA A 303 -1.64 8.29 -17.73
CA ALA A 303 -0.92 8.48 -18.98
C ALA A 303 -1.72 9.28 -20.01
N GLN A 304 -3.05 9.15 -20.05
CA GLN A 304 -3.90 10.01 -20.89
C GLN A 304 -3.82 11.48 -20.46
N VAL A 305 -3.88 11.75 -19.15
CA VAL A 305 -3.81 13.11 -18.61
C VAL A 305 -2.40 13.70 -18.76
N ALA A 306 -1.38 12.94 -18.33
CA ALA A 306 -0.04 13.47 -18.12
C ALA A 306 1.01 13.01 -19.16
N GLY A 307 0.67 12.05 -20.02
CA GLY A 307 1.58 11.42 -20.97
C GLY A 307 2.33 10.22 -20.37
N SER A 308 2.62 9.20 -21.18
CA SER A 308 3.27 7.96 -20.71
C SER A 308 4.69 8.22 -20.17
N ALA A 309 5.42 9.18 -20.73
CA ALA A 309 6.77 9.51 -20.27
C ALA A 309 6.78 10.02 -18.82
N ALA A 310 5.84 10.91 -18.48
CA ALA A 310 5.73 11.44 -17.12
C ALA A 310 5.25 10.37 -16.13
N MET A 311 4.31 9.50 -16.55
CA MET A 311 3.86 8.38 -15.72
C MET A 311 5.01 7.41 -15.42
N LEU A 312 5.77 7.00 -16.44
CA LEU A 312 6.92 6.10 -16.28
C LEU A 312 8.01 6.70 -15.40
N SER A 313 8.33 8.00 -15.58
CA SER A 313 9.30 8.70 -14.73
C SER A 313 8.83 8.85 -13.28
N GLY A 314 7.53 9.12 -13.08
CA GLY A 314 6.91 9.17 -11.75
C GLY A 314 6.96 7.82 -11.02
N LEU A 315 6.63 6.73 -11.71
CA LEU A 315 6.74 5.37 -11.18
C LEU A 315 8.18 5.04 -10.75
N GLU A 316 9.17 5.40 -11.58
CA GLU A 316 10.58 5.17 -11.24
C GLU A 316 11.00 5.89 -9.95
N LYS A 317 10.53 7.12 -9.72
CA LYS A 317 10.82 7.87 -8.50
C LYS A 317 10.20 7.27 -7.25
N LEU A 318 9.10 6.51 -7.34
CA LEU A 318 8.52 5.80 -6.20
C LEU A 318 9.50 4.75 -5.61
N TYR A 319 10.38 4.18 -6.44
CA TYR A 319 11.38 3.19 -5.99
C TYR A 319 12.57 3.80 -5.25
N LEU A 320 12.67 5.13 -5.20
CA LEU A 320 13.78 5.82 -4.53
C LEU A 320 13.55 6.03 -3.03
N LEU A 321 12.56 5.35 -2.43
CA LEU A 321 12.24 5.46 -1.01
C LEU A 321 13.47 5.24 -0.11
N GLU A 322 14.32 4.25 -0.41
CA GLU A 322 15.53 4.00 0.37
C GLU A 322 16.54 5.15 0.25
N SER A 323 16.69 5.74 -0.94
CA SER A 323 17.52 6.95 -1.12
C SER A 323 16.96 8.13 -0.32
N VAL A 324 15.64 8.28 -0.23
CA VAL A 324 15.01 9.30 0.61
C VAL A 324 15.26 9.03 2.10
N ARG A 325 15.12 7.77 2.55
CA ARG A 325 15.42 7.39 3.94
C ARG A 325 16.86 7.70 4.31
N THR A 326 17.82 7.38 3.44
CA THR A 326 19.23 7.73 3.65
C THR A 326 19.42 9.25 3.74
N ALA A 327 18.80 10.04 2.86
CA ALA A 327 18.89 11.49 2.92
C ALA A 327 18.32 12.07 4.22
N VAL A 328 17.16 11.58 4.66
CA VAL A 328 16.54 11.99 5.94
C VAL A 328 17.43 11.60 7.12
N GLN A 329 17.94 10.37 7.13
CA GLN A 329 18.86 9.89 8.17
C GLN A 329 20.11 10.77 8.27
N GLN A 330 20.78 11.03 7.14
CA GLN A 330 21.98 11.88 7.10
C GLN A 330 21.68 13.31 7.57
N HIS A 331 20.53 13.86 7.17
CA HIS A 331 20.10 15.19 7.56
C HIS A 331 19.84 15.31 9.06
N VAL A 332 19.07 14.37 9.63
CA VAL A 332 18.68 14.38 11.05
C VAL A 332 19.87 14.07 11.95
N LEU A 333 20.62 13.00 11.67
CA LEU A 333 21.79 12.62 12.50
C LEU A 333 22.95 13.61 12.36
N GLY A 334 23.10 14.24 11.20
CA GLY A 334 24.10 15.26 10.95
C GLY A 334 23.77 16.63 11.54
N ASN A 335 22.60 16.81 12.18
CA ASN A 335 22.10 18.10 12.66
C ASN A 335 22.21 19.21 11.60
N ALA A 336 21.89 18.86 10.34
CA ALA A 336 22.07 19.76 9.23
C ALA A 336 21.13 20.98 9.36
N LYS A 337 21.68 22.19 9.16
CA LYS A 337 20.91 23.45 9.15
C LYS A 337 20.26 23.74 7.79
N SER A 338 20.57 22.95 6.77
CA SER A 338 20.04 23.11 5.42
C SER A 338 18.55 22.73 5.34
N ASP A 339 17.91 22.99 4.21
CA ASP A 339 16.56 22.49 3.96
C ASP A 339 16.58 20.97 3.71
N MET A 340 15.77 20.21 4.46
CA MET A 340 15.70 18.75 4.33
C MET A 340 15.21 18.33 2.95
N PHE A 341 14.25 19.06 2.37
CA PHE A 341 13.67 18.71 1.07
C PHE A 341 14.65 18.97 -0.08
N ALA A 342 15.43 20.04 0.00
CA ALA A 342 16.58 20.26 -0.89
C ALA A 342 17.60 19.13 -0.80
N ALA A 343 17.89 18.61 0.40
CA ALA A 343 18.79 17.47 0.57
C ALA A 343 18.21 16.18 -0.07
N ILE A 344 16.92 15.90 0.12
CA ILE A 344 16.23 14.77 -0.53
C ILE A 344 16.28 14.92 -2.05
N LYS A 345 15.96 16.11 -2.58
CA LYS A 345 15.99 16.39 -4.02
C LYS A 345 17.39 16.22 -4.61
N SER A 346 18.41 16.71 -3.89
CA SER A 346 19.81 16.52 -4.27
C SER A 346 20.19 15.04 -4.30
N ARG A 347 19.80 14.27 -3.27
CA ARG A 347 20.08 12.82 -3.21
C ARG A 347 19.45 12.07 -4.38
N ILE A 348 18.19 12.35 -4.70
CA ILE A 348 17.49 11.73 -5.83
C ILE A 348 18.15 12.09 -7.16
N ALA A 349 18.54 13.35 -7.35
CA ALA A 349 19.23 13.79 -8.55
C ALA A 349 20.63 13.16 -8.71
N SER A 350 21.27 12.79 -7.60
CA SER A 350 22.60 12.16 -7.58
C SER A 350 22.60 10.63 -7.62
N VAL A 351 21.43 9.97 -7.75
CA VAL A 351 21.37 8.51 -7.84
C VAL A 351 22.05 8.05 -9.13
N PRO A 352 23.10 7.20 -9.07
CA PRO A 352 23.81 6.76 -10.25
C PRO A 352 22.93 5.95 -11.20
N ALA A 353 23.18 6.06 -12.51
CA ALA A 353 22.44 5.29 -13.52
C ALA A 353 22.52 3.77 -13.29
N ARG A 354 23.66 3.27 -12.75
CA ARG A 354 23.83 1.86 -12.39
C ARG A 354 22.92 1.43 -11.25
N GLU A 355 22.64 2.32 -10.29
CA GLU A 355 21.71 2.03 -9.21
C GLU A 355 20.26 2.07 -9.70
N LEU A 356 19.91 3.03 -10.56
CA LEU A 356 18.59 3.04 -11.21
C LEU A 356 18.34 1.75 -12.00
N GLU A 357 19.33 1.28 -12.75
CA GLU A 357 19.25 0.01 -13.47
C GLU A 357 19.11 -1.20 -12.52
N ARG A 358 19.83 -1.20 -11.39
CA ARG A 358 19.66 -2.22 -10.35
C ARG A 358 18.22 -2.25 -9.85
N LEU A 359 17.67 -1.09 -9.49
CA LEU A 359 16.30 -0.98 -8.98
C LEU A 359 15.27 -1.40 -10.02
N ARG A 360 15.47 -1.09 -11.31
CA ARG A 360 14.62 -1.61 -12.40
C ARG A 360 14.64 -3.13 -12.44
N ARG A 361 15.82 -3.75 -12.33
CA ARG A 361 15.96 -5.21 -12.34
C ARG A 361 15.42 -5.88 -11.08
N VAL A 362 15.53 -5.25 -9.92
CA VAL A 362 14.87 -5.72 -8.69
C VAL A 362 13.36 -5.72 -8.88
N ASN A 363 12.80 -4.61 -9.38
CA ASN A 363 11.36 -4.53 -9.67
C ASN A 363 10.91 -5.56 -10.72
N LEU A 364 11.76 -5.85 -11.71
CA LEU A 364 11.56 -6.97 -12.62
C LEU A 364 11.57 -8.29 -11.86
N ALA A 365 12.61 -8.61 -11.10
CA ALA A 365 12.70 -9.86 -10.34
C ALA A 365 11.56 -10.07 -9.32
N GLU A 366 10.98 -9.00 -8.79
CA GLU A 366 9.81 -9.05 -7.90
C GLU A 366 8.50 -9.50 -8.58
N PHE A 367 8.52 -9.85 -9.88
CA PHE A 367 7.46 -10.60 -10.59
C PHE A 367 6.88 -11.79 -9.79
N ALA A 368 7.63 -12.34 -8.83
CA ALA A 368 7.21 -13.46 -8.01
C ALA A 368 6.37 -13.07 -6.79
N ARG A 369 6.39 -11.83 -6.30
CA ARG A 369 5.61 -11.45 -5.11
C ARG A 369 4.25 -10.94 -5.54
N LEU A 370 3.22 -11.70 -5.17
CA LEU A 370 1.85 -11.21 -5.11
C LEU A 370 1.81 -10.06 -4.09
N ASP A 371 2.09 -8.83 -4.54
CA ASP A 371 1.61 -7.65 -3.83
C ASP A 371 0.08 -7.78 -3.81
N ILE A 372 -0.48 -7.80 -2.61
CA ILE A 372 -1.90 -8.07 -2.34
C ILE A 372 -2.78 -6.94 -2.91
N THR A 373 -2.18 -5.82 -3.32
CA THR A 373 -2.89 -4.63 -3.76
C THR A 373 -2.45 -4.05 -5.11
N HIS A 374 -1.23 -4.31 -5.58
CA HIS A 374 -0.74 -3.78 -6.87
C HIS A 374 -0.29 -4.90 -7.84
N PRO A 375 -0.57 -4.78 -9.16
CA PRO A 375 0.06 -5.63 -10.16
C PRO A 375 1.58 -5.46 -10.10
N PRO A 376 2.36 -6.48 -10.48
CA PRO A 376 3.81 -6.33 -10.62
C PRO A 376 4.13 -5.11 -11.48
N THR A 377 4.92 -4.20 -10.91
CA THR A 377 5.47 -3.00 -11.55
C THR A 377 5.85 -3.21 -13.02
N PRO A 378 6.56 -4.30 -13.39
CA PRO A 378 6.97 -4.48 -14.78
C PRO A 378 5.84 -4.59 -15.79
N HIS A 379 4.72 -5.21 -15.42
CA HIS A 379 3.58 -5.34 -16.33
C HIS A 379 2.93 -3.98 -16.58
N ARG A 380 2.83 -3.15 -15.53
CA ARG A 380 2.34 -1.77 -15.61
C ARG A 380 3.22 -0.93 -16.55
N VAL A 381 4.55 -0.99 -16.34
CA VAL A 381 5.54 -0.34 -17.20
C VAL A 381 5.47 -0.84 -18.64
N SER A 382 5.34 -2.16 -18.83
CA SER A 382 5.25 -2.76 -20.17
C SER A 382 4.00 -2.30 -20.91
N LEU A 383 2.85 -2.25 -20.24
CA LEU A 383 1.60 -1.77 -20.83
C LEU A 383 1.72 -0.30 -21.29
N LEU A 384 2.28 0.56 -20.44
CA LEU A 384 2.50 1.98 -20.75
C LEU A 384 3.46 2.20 -21.92
N ARG A 385 4.45 1.30 -22.10
CA ARG A 385 5.41 1.33 -23.21
C ARG A 385 4.81 0.77 -24.51
N GLN A 386 3.95 -0.23 -24.41
CA GLN A 386 3.26 -0.82 -25.58
C GLN A 386 2.24 0.15 -26.17
N ASN A 387 1.55 0.92 -25.33
CA ASN A 387 0.54 1.90 -25.74
C ASN A 387 0.93 3.32 -25.30
N PRO A 388 1.96 3.94 -25.91
CA PRO A 388 2.47 5.22 -25.46
C PRO A 388 1.49 6.36 -25.80
N ILE A 389 1.07 7.10 -24.78
CA ILE A 389 0.39 8.39 -24.94
C ILE A 389 1.46 9.48 -25.03
N LEU A 390 1.68 9.97 -26.25
CA LEU A 390 2.72 10.97 -26.53
C LEU A 390 2.24 12.41 -26.27
N GLN A 391 0.95 12.67 -26.48
CA GLN A 391 0.35 14.00 -26.27
C GLN A 391 -0.50 13.97 -25.01
N PRO A 392 -0.05 14.62 -23.92
CA PRO A 392 -0.84 14.68 -22.69
C PRO A 392 -2.05 15.61 -22.87
N GLN A 393 -3.18 15.27 -22.25
CA GLN A 393 -4.36 16.15 -22.23
C GLN A 393 -4.15 17.41 -21.38
N MET A 394 -3.23 17.35 -20.41
CA MET A 394 -2.89 18.47 -19.54
C MET A 394 -1.38 18.67 -19.49
N VAL A 395 -0.93 19.91 -19.50
CA VAL A 395 0.48 20.27 -19.31
C VAL A 395 0.60 21.23 -18.14
N LEU A 396 1.36 20.85 -17.11
CA LEU A 396 1.67 21.76 -16.01
C LEU A 396 2.87 22.62 -16.39
N SER A 397 2.64 23.91 -16.65
CA SER A 397 3.70 24.84 -17.00
C SER A 397 4.67 25.06 -15.83
N ALA A 398 5.92 25.41 -16.12
CA ALA A 398 6.93 25.68 -15.09
C ALA A 398 6.52 26.83 -14.16
N ALA A 399 5.81 27.85 -14.66
CA ALA A 399 5.30 28.95 -13.85
C ALA A 399 4.17 28.50 -12.91
N ALA A 400 3.24 27.67 -13.40
CA ALA A 400 2.18 27.11 -12.56
C ALA A 400 2.75 26.18 -11.48
N ASP A 401 3.75 25.36 -11.83
CA ASP A 401 4.46 24.51 -10.87
C ASP A 401 5.18 25.34 -9.80
N ALA A 402 5.87 26.41 -10.20
CA ALA A 402 6.55 27.29 -9.24
C ALA A 402 5.57 27.94 -8.25
N ASN A 403 4.41 28.40 -8.73
CA ASN A 403 3.35 28.97 -7.88
C ASN A 403 2.76 27.93 -6.93
N LEU A 404 2.49 26.72 -7.44
CA LEU A 404 2.03 25.58 -6.63
C LEU A 404 3.04 25.23 -5.53
N MET A 405 4.33 25.15 -5.87
CA MET A 405 5.36 24.80 -4.91
C MET A 405 5.58 25.92 -3.88
N ALA A 406 5.48 27.19 -4.27
CA ALA A 406 5.53 28.32 -3.34
C ALA A 406 4.34 28.31 -2.35
N GLU A 407 3.14 27.94 -2.83
CA GLU A 407 1.97 27.74 -2.00
C GLU A 407 2.20 26.63 -0.96
N LEU A 408 2.71 25.47 -1.40
CA LEU A 408 2.95 24.32 -0.52
C LEU A 408 4.13 24.51 0.45
N ALA A 409 5.11 25.37 0.12
CA ALA A 409 6.28 25.63 0.94
C ALA A 409 5.94 26.13 2.36
N GLN A 410 4.76 26.75 2.53
CA GLN A 410 4.24 27.17 3.83
C GLN A 410 4.09 26.02 4.83
N GLN A 411 3.94 24.77 4.34
CA GLN A 411 3.80 23.58 5.17
C GLN A 411 5.12 22.83 5.39
N ALA A 412 6.19 23.21 4.68
CA ALA A 412 7.47 22.50 4.72
C ALA A 412 8.06 22.37 6.15
N PRO A 413 8.09 23.42 7.00
CA PRO A 413 8.65 23.30 8.35
C PRO A 413 7.91 22.28 9.23
N THR A 414 6.58 22.22 9.11
CA THR A 414 5.73 21.28 9.84
C THR A 414 6.00 19.84 9.40
N ILE A 415 6.09 19.61 8.09
CA ILE A 415 6.35 18.27 7.56
C ILE A 415 7.78 17.82 7.89
N GLN A 416 8.77 18.71 7.79
CA GLN A 416 10.16 18.40 8.15
C GLN A 416 10.27 17.94 9.60
N ARG A 417 9.59 18.62 10.54
CA ARG A 417 9.55 18.19 11.95
C ARG A 417 8.93 16.81 12.10
N ARG A 418 7.78 16.56 11.47
CA ARG A 418 7.11 15.25 11.50
C ARG A 418 7.99 14.12 10.94
N MET A 419 8.74 14.39 9.86
CA MET A 419 9.67 13.41 9.29
C MET A 419 10.83 13.11 10.26
N ALA A 420 11.40 14.14 10.89
CA ALA A 420 12.45 13.96 11.89
C ALA A 420 11.94 13.16 13.11
N ASP A 421 10.75 13.48 13.62
CA ASP A 421 10.14 12.78 14.75
C ASP A 421 9.85 11.30 14.41
N GLN A 422 9.34 11.02 13.21
CA GLN A 422 9.11 9.66 12.73
C GLN A 422 10.41 8.86 12.62
N PHE A 423 11.46 9.47 12.07
CA PHE A 423 12.78 8.85 12.00
C PHE A 423 13.32 8.54 13.41
N MET A 424 13.30 9.50 14.34
CA MET A 424 13.75 9.28 15.72
C MET A 424 12.94 8.17 16.42
N SER A 425 11.62 8.17 16.25
CA SER A 425 10.76 7.12 16.82
C SER A 425 11.09 5.73 16.27
N SER A 426 11.42 5.61 14.99
CA SER A 426 11.77 4.32 14.38
C SER A 426 13.11 3.75 14.88
N ILE A 427 14.06 4.61 15.26
CA ILE A 427 15.30 4.19 15.95
C ILE A 427 14.96 3.57 17.31
N TYR A 428 14.13 4.24 18.11
CA TYR A 428 13.75 3.74 19.45
C TYR A 428 12.98 2.41 19.40
N GLN A 429 12.23 2.16 18.33
CA GLN A 429 11.45 0.92 18.16
C GLN A 429 12.25 -0.22 17.52
N GLY A 430 13.50 0.01 17.10
CA GLY A 430 14.33 -0.99 16.42
C GLY A 430 13.78 -1.41 15.05
N ILE A 431 13.11 -0.51 14.34
CA ILE A 431 12.45 -0.78 13.04
C ILE A 431 13.36 -0.35 11.85
N TYR A 432 14.58 0.12 12.11
CA TYR A 432 15.52 0.58 11.08
C TYR A 432 16.48 -0.50 10.59
#